data_AF-A0A2E9E6G8-F1
#
_entry.id   AF-A0A2E9E6G8-F1
#
_cell.length_a   1.000
_cell.length_b   1.000
_cell.length_c   1.000
_cell.angle_alpha   90.00
_cell.angle_beta   90.00
_cell.angle_gamma   90.00
#
_symmetry.space_group_name_H-M   'P 1'
#
loop_
_entity.id
_entity.type
_entity.pdbx_description
1 polymer ?
#
loop_
_entity_poly.entity_id
_entity_poly.type
_entity_poly.pdbx_seq_one_letter_code
_entity_poly.pdbx_strand_id
1 'polypeptide(L)'
;MYRYDEFDHTLVQERVQQFRGQVTRRLNGDLDEEEFKQLRLRNGLYLQLHAYMLRVAIPYGTLASKQMRKLAHIARKYDRSYGHFTTRQNIQYNWPKLVDVPEILSELAEVEMHAIQTSGNCIRNVTADHLAGVASGEVEDPRVYAELVRQWSTLHPEISWLPRKFKIAVIGTEEDRAAMRVHDIGLRIKVGSSGETGFEVLAGGGLGRTPYIAPTVKDFLKKEHLLSYLEAILRVYNQLGRRDNLYKARIKILVDSVGIERFRTLVENEWEKIKDGPLTVPKEEFTRILSYFAPPQYAVTGLQPERFELEKRDNFDFAQWCATNVSDHKQAGYSIITISLKPIGAPPGDASAEQMDLVADLAERFSHDEIRVTHEQNLVLPHVRTDEVYLVWKELMDGGLATANAGLITDMITCPGLDYCNLANARSIPVAQDIAKRFSDIEQQHDIGEFKIKISGCINACGHHHVGHIGVLGVDKKGEEFYQITLGGSGAEDASLGKIVGRAFAYDEVVDAVETIVDTYVEQRESGERFLDTYRRVGMKPFKESLYGTA
;
A
#
# COMPACT_ATOMS: atom_id res chain seq x y z
N MET A 1 -3.31 -14.11 -13.21
CA MET A 1 -2.38 -12.96 -13.25
C MET A 1 -2.08 -12.56 -14.70
N TYR A 2 -1.84 -11.28 -14.96
CA TYR A 2 -1.42 -10.78 -16.27
C TYR A 2 -0.06 -11.39 -16.66
N ARG A 3 0.11 -11.74 -17.94
CA ARG A 3 1.35 -12.27 -18.53
C ARG A 3 1.80 -11.32 -19.62
N TYR A 4 3.10 -11.08 -19.71
CA TYR A 4 3.65 -10.17 -20.69
C TYR A 4 3.54 -10.78 -22.07
N ASP A 5 3.16 -9.95 -23.04
CA ASP A 5 3.30 -10.30 -24.45
C ASP A 5 4.67 -9.87 -25.00
N GLU A 6 4.91 -10.11 -26.28
CA GLU A 6 6.16 -9.76 -26.95
C GLU A 6 6.46 -8.25 -26.89
N PHE A 7 5.42 -7.41 -26.91
CA PHE A 7 5.55 -5.98 -26.81
C PHE A 7 6.01 -5.57 -25.40
N ASP A 8 5.37 -6.10 -24.35
CA ASP A 8 5.76 -5.84 -22.97
C ASP A 8 7.21 -6.27 -22.69
N HIS A 9 7.61 -7.46 -23.15
CA HIS A 9 8.98 -7.96 -23.00
C HIS A 9 9.99 -7.03 -23.69
N THR A 10 9.72 -6.65 -24.93
CA THR A 10 10.58 -5.74 -25.70
C THR A 10 10.70 -4.40 -25.00
N LEU A 11 9.58 -3.82 -24.56
CA LEU A 11 9.52 -2.53 -23.87
C LEU A 11 10.39 -2.50 -22.62
N VAL A 12 10.27 -3.53 -21.77
CA VAL A 12 11.06 -3.61 -20.54
C VAL A 12 12.54 -3.79 -20.84
N GLN A 13 12.91 -4.64 -21.80
CA GLN A 13 14.30 -4.86 -22.20
C GLN A 13 14.95 -3.60 -22.78
N GLU A 14 14.28 -2.89 -23.69
CA GLU A 14 14.75 -1.61 -24.21
C GLU A 14 14.94 -0.58 -23.10
N ARG A 15 14.03 -0.55 -22.12
CA ARG A 15 14.13 0.33 -20.97
C ARG A 15 15.35 0.01 -20.10
N VAL A 16 15.66 -1.27 -19.90
CA VAL A 16 16.88 -1.71 -19.21
C VAL A 16 18.13 -1.22 -19.94
N GLN A 17 18.20 -1.41 -21.27
CA GLN A 17 19.35 -0.96 -22.07
C GLN A 17 19.52 0.55 -22.04
N GLN A 18 18.40 1.29 -22.13
CA GLN A 18 18.42 2.75 -21.99
C GLN A 18 18.99 3.17 -20.64
N PHE A 19 18.55 2.56 -19.54
CA PHE A 19 19.05 2.91 -18.21
C PHE A 19 20.52 2.50 -18.02
N ARG A 20 20.96 1.37 -18.58
CA ARG A 20 22.36 0.95 -18.59
C ARG A 20 23.27 2.01 -19.23
N GLY A 21 22.86 2.57 -20.37
CA GLY A 21 23.56 3.69 -21.01
C GLY A 21 23.60 4.95 -20.14
N GLN A 22 22.50 5.27 -19.44
CA GLN A 22 22.42 6.41 -18.52
C GLN A 22 23.35 6.24 -17.31
N VAL A 23 23.42 5.04 -16.73
CA VAL A 23 24.36 4.71 -15.66
C VAL A 23 25.80 4.81 -16.14
N THR A 24 26.12 4.28 -17.32
CA THR A 24 27.48 4.36 -17.90
C THR A 24 27.94 5.80 -18.05
N ARG A 25 27.09 6.66 -18.63
CA ARG A 25 27.35 8.11 -18.75
C ARG A 25 27.53 8.78 -17.39
N ARG A 26 26.72 8.42 -16.39
CA ARG A 26 26.85 8.94 -15.02
C ARG A 26 28.18 8.55 -14.37
N LEU A 27 28.67 7.35 -14.63
CA LEU A 27 29.95 6.84 -14.11
C LEU A 27 31.16 7.48 -14.81
N ASN A 28 31.04 7.76 -16.10
CA ASN A 28 32.07 8.42 -16.90
C ASN A 28 32.16 9.94 -16.68
N GLY A 29 31.14 10.55 -16.05
CA GLY A 29 31.04 11.99 -15.84
C GLY A 29 30.32 12.76 -16.95
N ASP A 30 29.73 12.07 -17.93
CA ASP A 30 28.96 12.67 -19.04
C ASP A 30 27.52 13.06 -18.65
N LEU A 31 27.11 12.70 -17.44
CA LEU A 31 25.84 13.09 -16.80
C LEU A 31 26.13 13.46 -15.36
N ASP A 32 25.78 14.67 -14.94
CA ASP A 32 25.89 15.05 -13.53
C ASP A 32 24.74 14.47 -12.68
N GLU A 33 24.78 14.67 -11.37
CA GLU A 33 23.73 14.13 -10.47
C GLU A 33 22.37 14.81 -10.68
N GLU A 34 22.31 16.11 -10.98
CA GLU A 34 21.01 16.79 -11.15
C GLU A 34 20.32 16.36 -12.44
N GLU A 35 21.07 16.16 -13.53
CA GLU A 35 20.59 15.57 -14.77
C GLU A 35 20.17 14.11 -14.57
N PHE A 36 21.02 13.32 -13.90
CA PHE A 36 20.78 11.90 -13.67
C PHE A 36 19.59 11.62 -12.74
N LYS A 37 19.35 12.49 -11.76
CA LYS A 37 18.29 12.36 -10.75
C LYS A 37 16.92 12.06 -11.35
N GLN A 38 16.49 12.78 -12.38
CA GLN A 38 15.18 12.53 -13.01
C GLN A 38 15.15 11.20 -13.79
N LEU A 39 16.28 10.77 -14.32
CA LEU A 39 16.44 9.50 -15.03
C LEU A 39 16.37 8.32 -14.05
N ARG A 40 17.18 8.35 -12.99
CA ARG A 40 17.22 7.28 -11.98
C ARG A 40 15.93 7.13 -11.20
N LEU A 41 15.25 8.24 -10.86
CA LEU A 41 13.99 8.17 -10.15
C LEU A 41 12.92 7.46 -11.00
N ARG A 42 12.86 7.68 -12.31
CA ARG A 42 11.88 6.97 -13.15
C ARG A 42 12.16 5.48 -13.34
N ASN A 43 13.34 5.02 -12.92
CA ASN A 43 13.70 3.61 -12.81
C ASN A 43 13.75 3.15 -11.34
N GLY A 44 13.07 3.87 -10.45
CA GLY A 44 12.89 3.47 -9.05
C GLY A 44 14.10 3.64 -8.15
N LEU A 45 15.16 4.31 -8.61
CA LEU A 45 16.42 4.40 -7.89
C LEU A 45 16.57 5.75 -7.14
N TYR A 46 16.62 5.67 -5.82
CA TYR A 46 16.72 6.80 -4.89
C TYR A 46 18.09 6.82 -4.22
N LEU A 47 18.79 7.95 -4.22
CA LEU A 47 19.93 8.15 -3.33
C LEU A 47 19.43 8.42 -1.91
N GLN A 48 19.76 7.55 -0.96
CA GLN A 48 19.38 7.61 0.45
C GLN A 48 20.60 7.96 1.34
N LEU A 49 20.46 7.90 2.67
CA LEU A 49 21.54 8.29 3.61
C LEU A 49 22.80 7.43 3.44
N HIS A 50 22.62 6.12 3.23
CA HIS A 50 23.73 5.16 3.24
C HIS A 50 24.09 4.63 1.85
N ALA A 51 23.11 4.44 0.97
CA ALA A 51 23.27 3.82 -0.34
C ALA A 51 22.11 4.20 -1.27
N TYR A 52 22.04 3.60 -2.45
CA TYR A 52 20.85 3.71 -3.28
C TYR A 52 19.77 2.74 -2.79
N MET A 53 18.52 3.22 -2.72
CA MET A 53 17.34 2.38 -2.60
C MET A 53 16.69 2.17 -3.97
N LEU A 54 16.49 0.91 -4.35
CA LEU A 54 15.73 0.51 -5.54
C LEU A 54 14.33 0.07 -5.15
N ARG A 55 13.31 0.70 -5.73
CA ARG A 55 11.91 0.26 -5.62
C ARG A 55 11.47 -0.51 -6.86
N VAL A 56 11.14 -1.78 -6.68
CA VAL A 56 10.60 -2.66 -7.73
C VAL A 56 9.08 -2.57 -7.74
N ALA A 57 8.48 -2.52 -8.93
CA ALA A 57 7.04 -2.46 -9.12
C ALA A 57 6.43 -3.84 -8.90
N ILE A 58 5.34 -3.90 -8.13
CA ILE A 58 4.46 -5.08 -8.08
C ILE A 58 3.05 -4.55 -8.45
N PRO A 59 2.66 -4.62 -9.73
CA PRO A 59 1.38 -4.12 -10.21
C PRO A 59 0.22 -4.60 -9.34
N TYR A 60 -0.61 -3.65 -8.84
CA TYR A 60 -1.78 -3.92 -7.96
C TYR A 60 -1.48 -4.90 -6.81
N GLY A 61 -0.22 -5.00 -6.41
CA GLY A 61 0.27 -5.89 -5.36
C GLY A 61 0.26 -7.37 -5.66
N THR A 62 -0.02 -7.85 -6.88
CA THR A 62 -0.10 -9.30 -7.16
C THR A 62 1.19 -9.81 -7.81
N LEU A 63 1.69 -10.97 -7.37
CA LEU A 63 2.85 -11.64 -7.94
C LEU A 63 2.77 -13.17 -7.82
N ALA A 64 3.50 -13.85 -8.70
CA ALA A 64 3.68 -15.30 -8.73
C ALA A 64 4.88 -15.76 -7.88
N SER A 65 4.95 -17.06 -7.58
CA SER A 65 6.08 -17.64 -6.81
C SER A 65 7.41 -17.45 -7.54
N LYS A 66 7.44 -17.58 -8.87
CA LYS A 66 8.65 -17.30 -9.68
C LYS A 66 9.19 -15.87 -9.48
N GLN A 67 8.27 -14.91 -9.34
CA GLN A 67 8.61 -13.49 -9.13
C GLN A 67 9.10 -13.27 -7.70
N MET A 68 8.43 -13.86 -6.71
CA MET A 68 8.86 -13.80 -5.32
C MET A 68 10.26 -14.41 -5.12
N ARG A 69 10.58 -15.54 -5.77
CA ARG A 69 11.93 -16.14 -5.74
C ARG A 69 12.98 -15.25 -6.39
N LYS A 70 12.64 -14.56 -7.48
CA LYS A 70 13.55 -13.57 -8.07
C LYS A 70 13.79 -12.40 -7.11
N LEU A 71 12.76 -11.92 -6.42
CA LEU A 71 12.90 -10.91 -5.37
C LEU A 71 13.84 -11.41 -4.26
N ALA A 72 13.66 -12.64 -3.76
CA ALA A 72 14.57 -13.26 -2.80
C ALA A 72 16.02 -13.36 -3.32
N HIS A 73 16.21 -13.71 -4.58
CA HIS A 73 17.53 -13.71 -5.23
C HIS A 73 18.17 -12.33 -5.23
N ILE A 74 17.43 -11.28 -5.61
CA ILE A 74 17.93 -9.90 -5.61
C ILE A 74 18.32 -9.47 -4.18
N ALA A 75 17.50 -9.82 -3.19
CA ALA A 75 17.78 -9.54 -1.78
C ALA A 75 19.13 -10.14 -1.33
N ARG A 76 19.39 -11.41 -1.65
CA ARG A 76 20.64 -12.10 -1.30
C ARG A 76 21.86 -11.57 -2.05
N LYS A 77 21.70 -11.30 -3.35
CA LYS A 77 22.83 -11.00 -4.24
C LYS A 77 23.24 -9.53 -4.21
N TYR A 78 22.27 -8.62 -4.14
CA TYR A 78 22.49 -7.18 -4.34
C TYR A 78 22.11 -6.32 -3.13
N ASP A 79 21.51 -6.92 -2.11
CA ASP A 79 21.13 -6.25 -0.87
C ASP A 79 21.74 -7.00 0.34
N ARG A 80 21.07 -7.00 1.49
CA ARG A 80 21.49 -7.63 2.75
C ARG A 80 20.59 -8.80 3.13
N SER A 81 20.12 -9.56 2.14
CA SER A 81 19.24 -10.73 2.30
C SER A 81 17.85 -10.43 2.86
N TYR A 82 17.35 -9.20 2.67
CA TYR A 82 15.96 -8.84 2.96
C TYR A 82 15.42 -7.84 1.95
N GLY A 83 14.10 -7.69 1.92
CA GLY A 83 13.40 -6.62 1.19
C GLY A 83 12.25 -6.05 2.02
N HIS A 84 11.90 -4.79 1.76
CA HIS A 84 10.86 -4.08 2.49
C HIS A 84 9.59 -3.90 1.64
N PHE A 85 8.49 -4.52 2.04
CA PHE A 85 7.18 -4.32 1.42
C PHE A 85 6.54 -3.00 1.84
N THR A 86 5.89 -2.34 0.89
CA THR A 86 5.55 -0.92 1.02
C THR A 86 4.05 -0.67 1.04
N THR A 87 3.67 0.50 1.56
CA THR A 87 2.29 0.98 1.56
C THR A 87 1.66 1.22 0.18
N ARG A 88 2.40 0.98 -0.91
CA ARG A 88 1.86 0.98 -2.28
C ARG A 88 2.05 -0.36 -2.96
N GLN A 89 2.08 -1.44 -2.19
CA GLN A 89 2.14 -2.80 -2.68
C GLN A 89 3.33 -2.99 -3.63
N ASN A 90 4.51 -2.51 -3.24
CA ASN A 90 5.79 -2.69 -3.94
C ASN A 90 6.80 -3.25 -2.94
N ILE A 91 8.00 -3.57 -3.41
CA ILE A 91 9.15 -3.94 -2.57
C ILE A 91 10.33 -2.98 -2.77
N GLN A 92 11.13 -2.77 -1.74
CA GLN A 92 12.33 -1.93 -1.75
C GLN A 92 13.57 -2.70 -1.27
N TYR A 93 14.70 -2.41 -1.92
CA TYR A 93 16.06 -2.83 -1.56
C TYR A 93 16.87 -1.57 -1.26
N ASN A 94 17.54 -1.48 -0.11
CA ASN A 94 18.17 -0.26 0.39
C ASN A 94 19.68 -0.18 0.15
N TRP A 95 20.32 -1.26 -0.30
CA TRP A 95 21.77 -1.38 -0.44
C TRP A 95 22.34 -1.63 -1.86
N PRO A 96 21.57 -1.62 -2.97
CA PRO A 96 22.14 -1.73 -4.31
C PRO A 96 23.23 -0.68 -4.61
N LYS A 97 24.32 -1.14 -5.24
CA LYS A 97 25.33 -0.24 -5.82
C LYS A 97 24.86 0.24 -7.19
N LEU A 98 25.13 1.51 -7.53
CA LEU A 98 24.72 2.10 -8.80
C LEU A 98 25.14 1.26 -10.02
N VAL A 99 26.35 0.72 -10.00
CA VAL A 99 26.93 -0.08 -11.10
C VAL A 99 26.17 -1.38 -11.36
N ASP A 100 25.52 -1.94 -10.33
CA ASP A 100 24.83 -3.23 -10.39
C ASP A 100 23.35 -3.07 -10.79
N VAL A 101 22.76 -1.88 -10.64
CA VAL A 101 21.32 -1.65 -10.88
C VAL A 101 20.86 -2.05 -12.29
N PRO A 102 21.59 -1.75 -13.38
CA PRO A 102 21.19 -2.22 -14.70
C PRO A 102 21.06 -3.75 -14.79
N GLU A 103 21.89 -4.49 -14.05
CA GLU A 103 21.84 -5.95 -13.99
C GLU A 103 20.64 -6.44 -13.17
N ILE A 104 20.39 -5.82 -12.02
CA ILE A 104 19.18 -6.09 -11.22
C ILE A 104 17.92 -5.93 -12.08
N LEU A 105 17.82 -4.85 -12.86
CA LEU A 105 16.67 -4.62 -13.74
C LEU A 105 16.59 -5.64 -14.89
N SER A 106 17.73 -6.10 -15.41
CA SER A 106 17.79 -7.17 -16.41
C SER A 106 17.24 -8.49 -15.85
N GLU A 107 17.69 -8.88 -14.65
CA GLU A 107 17.24 -10.11 -13.98
C GLU A 107 15.76 -10.07 -13.58
N LEU A 108 15.22 -8.88 -13.22
CA LEU A 108 13.80 -8.70 -12.97
C LEU A 108 12.97 -8.86 -14.25
N ALA A 109 13.48 -8.40 -15.38
CA ALA A 109 12.80 -8.51 -16.67
C ALA A 109 12.64 -9.97 -17.13
N GLU A 110 13.52 -10.89 -16.71
CA GLU A 110 13.40 -12.34 -16.96
C GLU A 110 12.13 -12.97 -16.38
N VAL A 111 11.55 -12.34 -15.36
CA VAL A 111 10.34 -12.81 -14.66
C VAL A 111 9.19 -11.80 -14.75
N GLU A 112 9.19 -10.97 -15.80
CA GLU A 112 8.10 -10.01 -16.08
C GLU A 112 7.94 -8.96 -14.97
N MET A 113 9.06 -8.50 -14.40
CA MET A 113 9.09 -7.43 -13.39
C MET A 113 9.93 -6.23 -13.85
N HIS A 114 9.62 -5.04 -13.30
CA HIS A 114 10.32 -3.81 -13.64
C HIS A 114 10.33 -2.80 -12.48
N ALA A 115 11.08 -1.70 -12.63
CA ALA A 115 11.07 -0.55 -11.70
C ALA A 115 10.55 0.75 -12.34
N ILE A 116 9.91 0.65 -13.51
CA ILE A 116 9.37 1.78 -14.26
C ILE A 116 8.35 2.55 -13.41
N GLN A 117 8.50 3.88 -13.37
CA GLN A 117 7.56 4.82 -12.73
C GLN A 117 7.25 4.56 -11.24
N THR A 118 8.15 3.86 -10.52
CA THR A 118 8.00 3.68 -9.06
C THR A 118 8.44 4.92 -8.26
N SER A 119 9.08 5.90 -8.92
CA SER A 119 9.31 7.28 -8.45
C SER A 119 9.01 8.33 -9.53
N GLY A 120 9.57 9.54 -9.41
CA GLY A 120 9.40 10.62 -10.38
C GLY A 120 8.10 11.40 -10.23
N ASN A 121 7.92 12.38 -11.11
CA ASN A 121 6.70 13.17 -11.26
C ASN A 121 5.82 12.57 -12.37
N CYS A 122 5.30 11.38 -12.09
CA CYS A 122 4.42 10.63 -12.96
C CYS A 122 3.45 9.80 -12.10
N ILE A 123 2.60 9.02 -12.75
CA ILE A 123 1.76 8.02 -12.09
C ILE A 123 2.65 6.96 -11.42
N ARG A 124 2.31 6.58 -10.19
CA ARG A 124 2.94 5.51 -9.42
C ARG A 124 2.16 4.21 -9.58
N ASN A 125 2.67 3.13 -8.98
CA ASN A 125 1.94 1.85 -8.89
C ASN A 125 0.46 2.08 -8.54
N VAL A 126 -0.44 1.50 -9.34
CA VAL A 126 -1.87 1.53 -9.10
C VAL A 126 -2.16 0.56 -7.96
N THR A 127 -2.70 1.08 -6.86
CA THR A 127 -3.03 0.26 -5.69
C THR A 127 -4.38 -0.40 -5.91
N ALA A 128 -4.52 -1.67 -5.56
CA ALA A 128 -5.81 -2.36 -5.53
C ALA A 128 -6.11 -2.90 -4.13
N ASP A 129 -7.37 -3.25 -3.87
CA ASP A 129 -7.71 -4.06 -2.71
C ASP A 129 -6.88 -5.35 -2.72
N HIS A 130 -6.23 -5.67 -1.60
CA HIS A 130 -5.43 -6.89 -1.48
C HIS A 130 -6.29 -8.16 -1.42
N LEU A 131 -7.61 -8.03 -1.19
CA LEU A 131 -8.59 -9.11 -1.27
C LEU A 131 -9.36 -9.15 -2.60
N ALA A 132 -8.92 -8.37 -3.60
CA ALA A 132 -9.52 -8.32 -4.92
C ALA A 132 -9.74 -9.69 -5.57
N GLY A 133 -10.90 -9.94 -6.16
CA GLY A 133 -11.25 -11.21 -6.79
C GLY A 133 -11.66 -12.32 -5.82
N VAL A 134 -11.55 -12.13 -4.50
CA VAL A 134 -11.86 -13.16 -3.48
C VAL A 134 -12.69 -12.66 -2.30
N ALA A 135 -12.78 -11.34 -2.11
CA ALA A 135 -13.56 -10.74 -1.04
C ALA A 135 -15.06 -11.04 -1.18
N SER A 136 -15.71 -11.32 -0.05
CA SER A 136 -17.17 -11.38 0.05
C SER A 136 -17.78 -10.00 -0.20
N GLY A 137 -18.87 -9.95 -0.98
CA GLY A 137 -19.56 -8.68 -1.31
C GLY A 137 -18.84 -7.80 -2.33
N GLU A 138 -17.78 -8.30 -2.98
CA GLU A 138 -17.12 -7.62 -4.10
C GLU A 138 -18.04 -7.51 -5.32
N VAL A 139 -18.15 -6.30 -5.88
CA VAL A 139 -18.94 -6.02 -7.08
C VAL A 139 -18.27 -6.63 -8.31
N GLU A 140 -17.00 -6.28 -8.54
CA GLU A 140 -16.14 -6.84 -9.60
C GLU A 140 -14.67 -6.77 -9.14
N ASP A 141 -13.80 -7.60 -9.71
CA ASP A 141 -12.37 -7.61 -9.41
C ASP A 141 -11.69 -6.29 -9.85
N PRO A 142 -11.21 -5.45 -8.92
CA PRO A 142 -10.59 -4.17 -9.25
C PRO A 142 -9.24 -4.30 -9.98
N ARG A 143 -8.59 -5.47 -9.94
CA ARG A 143 -7.28 -5.67 -10.59
C ARG A 143 -7.34 -5.57 -12.11
N VAL A 144 -8.48 -5.95 -12.70
CA VAL A 144 -8.73 -5.80 -14.15
C VAL A 144 -8.58 -4.33 -14.57
N TYR A 145 -9.20 -3.42 -13.80
CA TYR A 145 -9.12 -1.99 -14.07
C TYR A 145 -7.79 -1.38 -13.66
N ALA A 146 -7.16 -1.89 -12.60
CA ALA A 146 -5.82 -1.46 -12.23
C ALA A 146 -4.79 -1.80 -13.32
N GLU A 147 -4.91 -2.97 -13.97
CA GLU A 147 -4.09 -3.38 -15.10
C GLU A 147 -4.35 -2.51 -16.33
N LEU A 148 -5.61 -2.23 -16.64
CA LEU A 148 -5.98 -1.30 -17.72
C LEU A 148 -5.37 0.10 -17.51
N VAL A 149 -5.45 0.65 -16.29
CA VAL A 149 -4.83 1.93 -15.93
C VAL A 149 -3.30 1.85 -15.97
N ARG A 150 -2.70 0.73 -15.57
CA ARG A 150 -1.25 0.50 -15.66
C ARG A 150 -0.77 0.56 -17.10
N GLN A 151 -1.40 -0.18 -18.01
CA GLN A 151 -1.02 -0.20 -19.43
C GLN A 151 -1.14 1.19 -20.05
N TRP A 152 -2.26 1.88 -19.84
CA TRP A 152 -2.45 3.25 -20.35
C TRP A 152 -1.44 4.25 -19.80
N SER A 153 -1.13 4.18 -18.50
CA SER A 153 -0.26 5.17 -17.86
C SER A 153 1.24 4.95 -18.06
N THR A 154 1.64 3.75 -18.51
CA THR A 154 3.05 3.38 -18.64
C THR A 154 3.69 4.15 -19.79
N LEU A 155 4.70 4.96 -19.49
CA LEU A 155 5.42 5.82 -20.44
C LEU A 155 4.54 6.77 -21.27
N HIS A 156 3.33 7.08 -20.77
CA HIS A 156 2.39 7.95 -21.48
C HIS A 156 2.99 9.36 -21.70
N PRO A 157 3.01 9.89 -22.94
CA PRO A 157 3.78 11.09 -23.28
C PRO A 157 3.27 12.35 -22.56
N GLU A 158 1.95 12.51 -22.41
CA GLU A 158 1.36 13.67 -21.71
C GLU A 158 1.52 13.60 -20.19
N ILE A 159 1.74 12.39 -19.63
CA ILE A 159 1.64 12.11 -18.19
C ILE A 159 3.01 11.75 -17.57
N SER A 160 4.05 11.62 -18.40
CA SER A 160 5.42 11.29 -17.95
C SER A 160 6.15 12.47 -17.26
N TRP A 161 5.52 13.65 -17.18
CA TRP A 161 6.06 14.88 -16.60
C TRP A 161 5.02 15.72 -15.86
N LEU A 162 4.22 15.09 -15.01
CA LEU A 162 3.23 15.77 -14.16
C LEU A 162 3.88 16.83 -13.25
N PRO A 163 3.10 17.77 -12.69
CA PRO A 163 3.64 18.72 -11.71
C PRO A 163 4.27 18.01 -10.48
N ARG A 164 3.72 16.87 -10.06
CA ARG A 164 4.26 16.03 -8.97
C ARG A 164 3.80 14.57 -9.11
N LYS A 165 4.29 13.70 -8.22
CA LYS A 165 3.86 12.29 -8.09
C LYS A 165 2.34 12.16 -8.04
N PHE A 166 1.81 11.15 -8.74
CA PHE A 166 0.37 10.91 -8.85
C PHE A 166 0.02 9.47 -8.49
N LYS A 167 -1.01 9.27 -7.68
CA LYS A 167 -1.37 8.00 -7.04
C LYS A 167 -2.82 7.67 -7.35
N ILE A 168 -3.05 6.46 -7.85
CA ILE A 168 -4.39 5.94 -8.12
C ILE A 168 -4.61 4.70 -7.25
N ALA A 169 -5.83 4.55 -6.73
CA ALA A 169 -6.29 3.33 -6.05
C ALA A 169 -7.65 2.89 -6.60
N VAL A 170 -7.86 1.58 -6.69
CA VAL A 170 -9.10 0.95 -7.18
C VAL A 170 -9.59 -0.07 -6.16
N ILE A 171 -10.87 -0.01 -5.79
CA ILE A 171 -11.53 -0.99 -4.90
C ILE A 171 -12.82 -1.51 -5.53
N GLY A 172 -13.16 -2.76 -5.21
CA GLY A 172 -14.37 -3.46 -5.67
C GLY A 172 -15.45 -3.64 -4.62
N THR A 173 -15.20 -3.20 -3.38
CA THR A 173 -16.10 -3.35 -2.21
C THR A 173 -16.50 -2.01 -1.62
N GLU A 174 -17.49 -2.02 -0.73
CA GLU A 174 -17.81 -0.85 0.11
C GLU A 174 -16.72 -0.57 1.15
N GLU A 175 -16.20 -1.63 1.79
CA GLU A 175 -15.06 -1.55 2.70
C GLU A 175 -13.79 -1.13 1.95
N ASP A 176 -13.06 -0.14 2.49
CA ASP A 176 -11.84 0.40 1.87
C ASP A 176 -10.57 -0.18 2.52
N ARG A 177 -10.02 -1.22 1.90
CA ARG A 177 -8.77 -1.88 2.31
C ARG A 177 -7.52 -1.33 1.61
N ALA A 178 -7.68 -0.29 0.80
CA ALA A 178 -6.61 0.30 -0.01
C ALA A 178 -6.26 1.74 0.40
N ALA A 179 -6.98 2.31 1.38
CA ALA A 179 -6.96 3.73 1.70
C ALA A 179 -7.21 4.60 0.46
N MET A 180 -8.19 4.19 -0.35
CA MET A 180 -8.54 4.79 -1.63
C MET A 180 -8.82 6.28 -1.50
N ARG A 181 -9.57 6.68 -0.46
CA ARG A 181 -9.97 8.09 -0.26
C ARG A 181 -8.81 9.07 -0.04
N VAL A 182 -7.58 8.60 0.20
CA VAL A 182 -6.38 9.46 0.36
C VAL A 182 -5.40 9.40 -0.81
N HIS A 183 -5.87 8.91 -1.97
CA HIS A 183 -5.14 8.91 -3.23
C HIS A 183 -5.40 10.17 -4.05
N ASP A 184 -4.54 10.45 -5.04
CA ASP A 184 -4.76 11.58 -5.95
C ASP A 184 -6.04 11.35 -6.78
N ILE A 185 -6.29 10.10 -7.20
CA ILE A 185 -7.59 9.59 -7.67
C ILE A 185 -7.95 8.31 -6.90
N GLY A 186 -9.20 8.23 -6.44
CA GLY A 186 -9.81 7.01 -5.91
C GLY A 186 -10.91 6.51 -6.84
N LEU A 187 -10.94 5.21 -7.11
CA LEU A 187 -11.94 4.56 -7.95
C LEU A 187 -12.64 3.47 -7.15
N ARG A 188 -13.94 3.62 -6.91
CA ARG A 188 -14.77 2.58 -6.29
C ARG A 188 -15.73 2.03 -7.33
N ILE A 189 -15.64 0.73 -7.60
CA ILE A 189 -16.59 0.04 -8.46
C ILE A 189 -17.92 -0.04 -7.71
N LYS A 190 -19.01 0.39 -8.35
CA LYS A 190 -20.36 0.31 -7.77
C LYS A 190 -21.41 -0.05 -8.83
N VAL A 191 -22.55 -0.54 -8.36
CA VAL A 191 -23.73 -0.80 -9.17
C VAL A 191 -24.53 0.49 -9.32
N GLY A 192 -24.85 0.86 -10.56
CA GLY A 192 -25.68 2.00 -10.94
C GLY A 192 -27.16 1.74 -10.73
N SER A 193 -27.98 2.78 -10.92
CA SER A 193 -29.43 2.70 -10.68
C SER A 193 -30.17 1.76 -11.65
N SER A 194 -29.61 1.48 -12.83
CA SER A 194 -30.14 0.51 -13.79
C SER A 194 -29.50 -0.89 -13.69
N GLY A 195 -28.68 -1.14 -12.66
CA GLY A 195 -28.04 -2.43 -12.41
C GLY A 195 -26.72 -2.66 -13.16
N GLU A 196 -26.27 -1.70 -13.96
CA GLU A 196 -24.97 -1.73 -14.63
C GLU A 196 -23.84 -1.33 -13.68
N THR A 197 -22.65 -1.90 -13.85
CA THR A 197 -21.49 -1.52 -13.04
C THR A 197 -20.75 -0.32 -13.64
N GLY A 198 -20.21 0.52 -12.76
CA GLY A 198 -19.43 1.71 -13.10
C GLY A 198 -18.56 2.14 -11.93
N PHE A 199 -18.08 3.38 -11.97
CA PHE A 199 -17.18 3.93 -10.95
C PHE A 199 -17.77 5.16 -10.27
N GLU A 200 -17.67 5.20 -8.94
CA GLU A 200 -17.50 6.48 -8.26
C GLU A 200 -16.03 6.92 -8.42
N VAL A 201 -15.83 8.15 -8.89
CA VAL A 201 -14.50 8.73 -9.09
C VAL A 201 -14.29 9.86 -8.09
N LEU A 202 -13.26 9.73 -7.27
CA LEU A 202 -12.82 10.73 -6.31
C LEU A 202 -11.50 11.33 -6.80
N ALA A 203 -11.25 12.62 -6.57
CA ALA A 203 -9.96 13.22 -6.87
C ALA A 203 -9.57 14.32 -5.87
N GLY A 204 -8.26 14.48 -5.65
CA GLY A 204 -7.74 15.52 -4.75
C GLY A 204 -7.41 15.04 -3.33
N GLY A 205 -7.20 13.73 -3.13
CA GLY A 205 -6.71 13.22 -1.85
C GLY A 205 -5.19 13.29 -1.71
N GLY A 206 -4.71 13.04 -0.50
CA GLY A 206 -3.29 12.84 -0.24
C GLY A 206 -2.88 13.28 1.15
N LEU A 207 -2.02 12.50 1.79
CA LEU A 207 -1.54 12.73 3.15
C LEU A 207 -0.48 13.85 3.19
N GLY A 208 0.82 13.58 3.01
CA GLY A 208 1.86 14.62 2.92
C GLY A 208 1.75 15.72 4.00
N ARG A 209 2.28 16.92 3.74
CA ARG A 209 2.30 18.01 4.74
C ARG A 209 0.91 18.50 5.17
N THR A 210 0.02 18.64 4.20
CA THR A 210 -1.34 19.13 4.40
C THR A 210 -2.28 18.02 3.93
N PRO A 211 -2.85 17.21 4.83
CA PRO A 211 -3.67 16.06 4.44
C PRO A 211 -5.04 16.47 3.88
N TYR A 212 -5.48 15.77 2.84
CA TYR A 212 -6.81 15.89 2.25
C TYR A 212 -7.41 14.51 2.01
N ILE A 213 -8.71 14.40 2.27
CA ILE A 213 -9.55 13.29 1.85
C ILE A 213 -10.16 13.70 0.50
N ALA A 214 -10.06 12.84 -0.49
CA ALA A 214 -10.55 13.12 -1.84
C ALA A 214 -12.08 13.28 -1.82
N PRO A 215 -12.64 14.37 -2.34
CA PRO A 215 -14.07 14.45 -2.63
C PRO A 215 -14.42 13.66 -3.89
N THR A 216 -15.68 13.24 -3.99
CA THR A 216 -16.28 12.67 -5.21
C THR A 216 -16.31 13.73 -6.31
N VAL A 217 -15.77 13.41 -7.48
CA VAL A 217 -15.80 14.27 -8.69
C VAL A 217 -16.87 13.78 -9.66
N LYS A 218 -17.01 12.47 -9.80
CA LYS A 218 -18.08 11.82 -10.57
C LYS A 218 -18.74 10.77 -9.70
N ASP A 219 -20.04 10.90 -9.46
CA ASP A 219 -20.75 9.90 -8.68
C ASP A 219 -20.82 8.56 -9.41
N PHE A 220 -21.11 8.58 -10.72
CA PHE A 220 -21.17 7.38 -11.54
C PHE A 220 -20.57 7.62 -12.94
N LEU A 221 -19.52 6.87 -13.27
CA LEU A 221 -18.85 6.83 -14.56
C LEU A 221 -18.98 5.44 -15.17
N LYS A 222 -19.46 5.36 -16.42
CA LYS A 222 -19.49 4.10 -17.17
C LYS A 222 -18.08 3.60 -17.45
N LYS A 223 -17.91 2.27 -17.41
CA LYS A 223 -16.59 1.63 -17.50
C LYS A 223 -15.80 1.94 -18.76
N GLU A 224 -16.49 2.01 -19.90
CA GLU A 224 -15.88 2.31 -21.21
C GLU A 224 -15.19 3.68 -21.26
N HIS A 225 -15.58 4.62 -20.39
CA HIS A 225 -15.00 5.96 -20.31
C HIS A 225 -13.97 6.12 -19.18
N LEU A 226 -13.54 5.03 -18.53
CA LEU A 226 -12.59 5.11 -17.42
C LEU A 226 -11.32 5.87 -17.83
N LEU A 227 -10.65 5.46 -18.90
CA LEU A 227 -9.38 6.07 -19.32
C LEU A 227 -9.56 7.52 -19.78
N SER A 228 -10.62 7.82 -20.55
CA SER A 228 -10.87 9.19 -21.02
C SER A 228 -11.19 10.15 -19.86
N TYR A 229 -11.86 9.68 -18.81
CA TYR A 229 -12.12 10.51 -17.62
C TYR A 229 -10.85 10.74 -16.78
N LEU A 230 -10.00 9.72 -16.62
CA LEU A 230 -8.71 9.87 -15.95
C LEU A 230 -7.79 10.85 -16.71
N GLU A 231 -7.76 10.77 -18.04
CA GLU A 231 -7.04 11.71 -18.91
C GLU A 231 -7.55 13.14 -18.69
N ALA A 232 -8.87 13.36 -18.65
CA ALA A 232 -9.45 14.68 -18.40
C ALA A 232 -9.01 15.28 -17.05
N ILE A 233 -9.04 14.48 -15.98
CA ILE A 233 -8.54 14.90 -14.65
C ILE A 233 -7.06 15.29 -14.74
N LEU A 234 -6.24 14.48 -15.40
CA LEU A 234 -4.81 14.72 -15.52
C LEU A 234 -4.48 15.93 -16.39
N ARG A 235 -5.23 16.19 -17.47
CA ARG A 235 -5.06 17.37 -18.32
C ARG A 235 -5.38 18.65 -17.57
N VAL A 236 -6.47 18.68 -16.82
CA VAL A 236 -6.80 19.80 -15.92
C VAL A 236 -5.68 20.02 -14.90
N TYR A 237 -5.19 18.93 -14.28
CA TYR A 237 -4.07 19.02 -13.34
C TYR A 237 -2.76 19.48 -14.00
N ASN A 238 -2.47 19.05 -15.22
CA ASN A 238 -1.26 19.40 -15.94
C ASN A 238 -1.25 20.87 -16.36
N GLN A 239 -2.41 21.40 -16.78
CA GLN A 239 -2.59 22.79 -17.18
C GLN A 239 -2.60 23.77 -16.01
N LEU A 240 -3.29 23.43 -14.91
CA LEU A 240 -3.53 24.35 -13.80
C LEU A 240 -2.67 24.08 -12.56
N GLY A 241 -2.04 22.90 -12.49
CA GLY A 241 -1.20 22.49 -11.37
C GLY A 241 0.07 23.34 -11.26
N ARG A 242 0.39 23.74 -10.03
CA ARG A 242 1.59 24.55 -9.74
C ARG A 242 2.88 23.78 -10.00
N ARG A 243 3.85 24.45 -10.62
CA ARG A 243 5.23 23.96 -10.82
C ARG A 243 6.30 24.85 -10.18
N ASP A 244 5.89 26.04 -9.72
CA ASP A 244 6.75 27.04 -9.07
C ASP A 244 7.08 26.67 -7.60
N ASN A 245 6.22 25.88 -6.94
CA ASN A 245 6.44 25.44 -5.58
C ASN A 245 6.10 23.95 -5.42
N LEU A 246 7.13 23.12 -5.21
CA LEU A 246 7.00 21.67 -5.10
C LEU A 246 6.09 21.22 -3.94
N TYR A 247 5.99 22.02 -2.88
CA TYR A 247 5.13 21.72 -1.72
C TYR A 247 3.66 22.01 -1.99
N LYS A 248 3.36 22.82 -3.02
CA LYS A 248 2.00 23.18 -3.45
C LYS A 248 1.62 22.56 -4.81
N ALA A 249 2.44 21.64 -5.33
CA ALA A 249 2.31 21.10 -6.68
C ALA A 249 1.37 19.89 -6.83
N ARG A 250 0.79 19.36 -5.74
CA ARG A 250 -0.08 18.17 -5.79
C ARG A 250 -1.52 18.53 -6.16
N ILE A 251 -2.24 17.63 -6.85
CA ILE A 251 -3.64 17.85 -7.29
C ILE A 251 -4.58 18.23 -6.14
N LYS A 252 -4.38 17.70 -4.93
CA LYS A 252 -5.16 18.09 -3.75
C LYS A 252 -5.18 19.60 -3.48
N ILE A 253 -4.05 20.28 -3.73
CA ILE A 253 -3.93 21.73 -3.57
C ILE A 253 -4.69 22.44 -4.68
N LEU A 254 -4.65 21.90 -5.90
CA LEU A 254 -5.44 22.44 -7.02
C LEU A 254 -6.94 22.33 -6.72
N VAL A 255 -7.43 21.14 -6.36
CA VAL A 255 -8.84 20.88 -6.05
C VAL A 255 -9.34 21.77 -4.92
N ASP A 256 -8.55 21.90 -3.84
CA ASP A 256 -8.85 22.80 -2.72
C ASP A 256 -8.92 24.27 -3.16
N SER A 257 -7.90 24.75 -3.89
CA SER A 257 -7.82 26.16 -4.30
C SER A 257 -8.88 26.59 -5.32
N VAL A 258 -9.30 25.68 -6.20
CA VAL A 258 -10.31 25.94 -7.24
C VAL A 258 -11.72 25.72 -6.71
N GLY A 259 -11.87 24.85 -5.70
CA GLY A 259 -13.15 24.38 -5.20
C GLY A 259 -13.71 23.22 -6.02
N ILE A 260 -14.35 22.26 -5.34
CA ILE A 260 -14.79 20.99 -5.96
C ILE A 260 -15.77 21.19 -7.12
N GLU A 261 -16.76 22.08 -7.00
CA GLU A 261 -17.75 22.29 -8.08
C GLU A 261 -17.12 22.85 -9.35
N ARG A 262 -16.18 23.79 -9.19
CA ARG A 262 -15.46 24.35 -10.33
C ARG A 262 -14.51 23.32 -10.92
N PHE A 263 -13.84 22.52 -10.08
CA PHE A 263 -12.99 21.43 -10.54
C PHE A 263 -13.78 20.39 -11.35
N ARG A 264 -14.95 19.95 -10.87
CA ARG A 264 -15.87 19.07 -11.61
C ARG A 264 -16.22 19.66 -12.97
N THR A 265 -16.61 20.93 -13.01
CA THR A 265 -16.93 21.63 -14.26
C THR A 265 -15.77 21.62 -15.25
N LEU A 266 -14.53 21.86 -14.78
CA LEU A 266 -13.33 21.84 -15.63
C LEU A 266 -13.06 20.44 -16.19
N VAL A 267 -13.20 19.41 -15.36
CA VAL A 267 -13.00 18.01 -15.76
C VAL A 267 -14.07 17.57 -16.76
N GLU A 268 -15.35 17.83 -16.49
CA GLU A 268 -16.44 17.49 -17.42
C GLU A 268 -16.28 18.20 -18.77
N ASN A 269 -15.93 19.50 -18.76
CA ASN A 269 -15.69 20.24 -20.00
C ASN A 269 -14.50 19.69 -20.80
N GLU A 270 -13.45 19.20 -20.15
CA GLU A 270 -12.33 18.56 -20.85
C GLU A 270 -12.71 17.16 -21.34
N TRP A 271 -13.42 16.40 -20.51
CA TRP A 271 -13.88 15.04 -20.82
C TRP A 271 -14.83 15.01 -22.02
N GLU A 272 -15.79 15.93 -22.10
CA GLU A 272 -16.74 16.02 -23.22
C GLU A 272 -16.05 16.18 -24.59
N LYS A 273 -14.83 16.72 -24.63
CA LYS A 273 -14.04 16.84 -25.87
C LYS A 273 -13.36 15.54 -26.29
N ILE A 274 -13.13 14.62 -25.35
CA ILE A 274 -12.28 13.42 -25.55
C ILE A 274 -13.01 12.10 -25.28
N LYS A 275 -14.22 12.13 -24.72
CA LYS A 275 -14.95 10.95 -24.22
C LYS A 275 -15.24 9.90 -25.28
N ASP A 276 -15.40 10.30 -26.54
CA ASP A 276 -15.72 9.46 -27.70
C ASP A 276 -14.48 9.23 -28.60
N GLY A 277 -13.28 9.53 -28.07
CA GLY A 277 -12.01 9.38 -28.76
C GLY A 277 -11.37 7.99 -28.60
N PRO A 278 -10.07 7.85 -28.93
CA PRO A 278 -9.35 6.58 -28.88
C PRO A 278 -9.15 6.01 -27.46
N LEU A 279 -9.48 6.78 -26.42
CA LEU A 279 -9.42 6.35 -25.02
C LEU A 279 -10.69 5.63 -24.56
N THR A 280 -11.73 5.54 -25.40
CA THR A 280 -12.85 4.64 -25.14
C THR A 280 -12.37 3.22 -25.27
N VAL A 281 -12.40 2.48 -24.16
CA VAL A 281 -11.82 1.14 -24.09
C VAL A 281 -12.65 0.17 -24.94
N PRO A 282 -12.09 -0.45 -26.00
CA PRO A 282 -12.81 -1.44 -26.78
C PRO A 282 -13.21 -2.63 -25.92
N LYS A 283 -14.39 -3.21 -26.18
CA LYS A 283 -14.90 -4.36 -25.41
C LYS A 283 -13.99 -5.57 -25.51
N GLU A 284 -13.38 -5.76 -26.67
CA GLU A 284 -12.44 -6.83 -26.97
C GLU A 284 -11.19 -6.72 -26.10
N GLU A 285 -10.67 -5.51 -25.96
CA GLU A 285 -9.48 -5.22 -25.14
C GLU A 285 -9.76 -5.43 -23.65
N PHE A 286 -10.93 -4.97 -23.18
CA PHE A 286 -11.36 -5.26 -21.81
C PHE A 286 -11.51 -6.76 -21.56
N THR A 287 -12.11 -7.49 -22.50
CA THR A 287 -12.28 -8.96 -22.41
C THR A 287 -10.93 -9.69 -22.39
N ARG A 288 -9.96 -9.21 -23.19
CA ARG A 288 -8.59 -9.72 -23.17
C ARG A 288 -7.96 -9.58 -21.79
N ILE A 289 -7.98 -8.38 -21.19
CA ILE A 289 -7.42 -8.15 -19.85
C ILE A 289 -8.16 -9.01 -18.82
N LEU A 290 -9.49 -9.04 -18.84
CA LEU A 290 -10.32 -9.82 -17.92
C LEU A 290 -9.94 -11.30 -17.90
N SER A 291 -9.59 -11.89 -19.04
CA SER A 291 -9.21 -13.30 -19.14
C SER A 291 -7.98 -13.67 -18.30
N TYR A 292 -7.07 -12.72 -18.03
CA TYR A 292 -5.90 -12.94 -17.18
C TYR A 292 -6.22 -12.95 -15.67
N PHE A 293 -7.42 -12.52 -15.29
CA PHE A 293 -7.90 -12.48 -13.90
C PHE A 293 -9.05 -13.47 -13.66
N ALA A 294 -9.22 -14.45 -14.54
CA ALA A 294 -10.16 -15.54 -14.31
C ALA A 294 -9.83 -16.24 -12.97
N PRO A 295 -10.85 -16.57 -12.16
CA PRO A 295 -10.62 -17.28 -10.91
C PRO A 295 -9.98 -18.65 -11.19
N PRO A 296 -9.14 -19.17 -10.28
CA PRO A 296 -8.57 -20.49 -10.42
C PRO A 296 -9.67 -21.57 -10.35
N GLN A 297 -9.33 -22.78 -10.79
CA GLN A 297 -10.21 -23.93 -10.64
C GLN A 297 -10.20 -24.39 -9.18
N TYR A 298 -11.26 -24.06 -8.45
CA TYR A 298 -11.45 -24.50 -7.07
C TYR A 298 -11.81 -25.99 -6.99
N ALA A 299 -11.30 -26.67 -5.97
CA ALA A 299 -11.66 -28.04 -5.66
C ALA A 299 -13.10 -28.11 -5.14
N VAL A 300 -13.91 -28.97 -5.77
CA VAL A 300 -15.32 -29.19 -5.38
C VAL A 300 -15.47 -30.44 -4.50
N THR A 301 -14.53 -31.38 -4.58
CA THR A 301 -14.55 -32.67 -3.89
C THR A 301 -13.41 -32.79 -2.89
N GLY A 302 -13.66 -33.37 -1.72
CA GLY A 302 -12.62 -33.68 -0.72
C GLY A 302 -12.30 -32.56 0.26
N LEU A 303 -13.17 -31.54 0.36
CA LEU A 303 -13.13 -30.55 1.43
C LEU A 303 -13.51 -31.20 2.76
N GLN A 304 -12.70 -31.01 3.79
CA GLN A 304 -12.93 -31.52 5.15
C GLN A 304 -12.98 -30.37 6.18
N PRO A 305 -13.99 -29.47 6.12
CA PRO A 305 -14.06 -28.31 7.00
C PRO A 305 -14.12 -28.66 8.49
N GLU A 306 -14.63 -29.84 8.85
CA GLU A 306 -14.64 -30.35 10.23
C GLU A 306 -13.24 -30.54 10.81
N ARG A 307 -12.24 -30.82 9.96
CA ARG A 307 -10.85 -30.98 10.39
C ARG A 307 -10.28 -29.65 10.89
N PHE A 308 -10.54 -28.56 10.15
CA PHE A 308 -10.09 -27.23 10.51
C PHE A 308 -10.63 -26.78 11.87
N GLU A 309 -11.92 -27.02 12.12
CA GLU A 309 -12.54 -26.68 13.41
C GLU A 309 -12.00 -27.54 14.57
N LEU A 310 -11.67 -28.81 14.32
CA LEU A 310 -11.01 -29.67 15.31
C LEU A 310 -9.59 -29.19 15.61
N GLU A 311 -8.79 -28.86 14.59
CA GLU A 311 -7.43 -28.33 14.75
C GLU A 311 -7.42 -26.99 15.53
N LYS A 312 -8.40 -26.10 15.28
CA LYS A 312 -8.58 -24.87 16.07
C LYS A 312 -8.94 -25.15 17.52
N ARG A 313 -9.83 -26.12 17.77
CA ARG A 313 -10.22 -26.48 19.14
C ARG A 313 -9.06 -27.06 19.94
N ASP A 314 -8.21 -27.85 19.30
CA ASP A 314 -7.14 -28.59 19.95
C ASP A 314 -5.82 -27.81 20.07
N ASN A 315 -5.70 -26.64 19.42
CA ASN A 315 -4.49 -25.81 19.45
C ASN A 315 -4.80 -24.33 19.65
N PHE A 316 -4.46 -23.81 20.83
CA PHE A 316 -4.70 -22.42 21.22
C PHE A 316 -3.97 -21.41 20.32
N ASP A 317 -2.68 -21.60 20.05
CA ASP A 317 -1.88 -20.66 19.23
C ASP A 317 -2.43 -20.58 17.80
N PHE A 318 -2.82 -21.71 17.24
CA PHE A 318 -3.46 -21.77 15.93
C PHE A 318 -4.83 -21.07 15.93
N ALA A 319 -5.62 -21.22 17.00
CA ALA A 319 -6.91 -20.54 17.13
C ALA A 319 -6.73 -19.01 17.20
N GLN A 320 -5.77 -18.52 17.98
CA GLN A 320 -5.45 -17.08 18.06
C GLN A 320 -4.99 -16.55 16.70
N TRP A 321 -4.08 -17.27 16.04
CA TRP A 321 -3.62 -16.89 14.70
C TRP A 321 -4.76 -16.87 13.67
N CYS A 322 -5.67 -17.86 13.71
CA CYS A 322 -6.84 -17.86 12.83
C CYS A 322 -7.77 -16.67 13.07
N ALA A 323 -7.91 -16.20 14.32
CA ALA A 323 -8.79 -15.09 14.66
C ALA A 323 -8.38 -13.75 14.03
N THR A 324 -7.10 -13.59 13.69
CA THR A 324 -6.55 -12.34 13.11
C THR A 324 -6.10 -12.51 11.66
N ASN A 325 -5.47 -13.63 11.34
CA ASN A 325 -4.74 -13.81 10.08
C ASN A 325 -5.54 -14.60 9.03
N VAL A 326 -6.69 -15.18 9.37
CA VAL A 326 -7.53 -15.93 8.43
C VAL A 326 -8.84 -15.18 8.22
N SER A 327 -9.18 -14.94 6.96
CA SER A 327 -10.43 -14.28 6.56
C SER A 327 -11.24 -15.17 5.63
N ASP A 328 -12.55 -14.88 5.58
CA ASP A 328 -13.47 -15.59 4.71
C ASP A 328 -13.17 -15.34 3.23
N HIS A 329 -13.32 -16.41 2.44
CA HIS A 329 -13.22 -16.36 1.00
C HIS A 329 -14.62 -16.49 0.38
N LYS A 330 -14.90 -15.78 -0.73
CA LYS A 330 -16.21 -15.84 -1.38
C LYS A 330 -16.59 -17.23 -1.93
N GLN A 331 -15.60 -18.05 -2.25
CA GLN A 331 -15.78 -19.47 -2.57
C GLN A 331 -15.76 -20.29 -1.28
N ALA A 332 -16.84 -21.04 -1.03
CA ALA A 332 -16.94 -21.95 0.10
C ALA A 332 -15.83 -23.02 0.08
N GLY A 333 -15.31 -23.36 1.26
CA GLY A 333 -14.20 -24.31 1.43
C GLY A 333 -12.80 -23.72 1.25
N TYR A 334 -12.71 -22.43 0.98
CA TYR A 334 -11.47 -21.69 0.87
C TYR A 334 -11.41 -20.58 1.93
N SER A 335 -10.20 -20.15 2.22
CA SER A 335 -9.85 -19.13 3.19
C SER A 335 -8.73 -18.26 2.64
N ILE A 336 -8.68 -17.03 3.12
CA ILE A 336 -7.63 -16.06 2.79
C ILE A 336 -6.69 -16.00 3.98
N ILE A 337 -5.38 -16.19 3.76
CA ILE A 337 -4.37 -16.07 4.81
C ILE A 337 -3.60 -14.77 4.64
N THR A 338 -3.58 -13.93 5.66
CA THR A 338 -2.70 -12.77 5.79
C THR A 338 -1.45 -13.16 6.57
N ILE A 339 -0.29 -13.08 5.93
CA ILE A 339 1.02 -13.32 6.53
C ILE A 339 1.56 -11.97 7.03
N SER A 340 1.56 -11.80 8.36
CA SER A 340 2.10 -10.59 8.99
C SER A 340 3.62 -10.55 8.87
N LEU A 341 4.15 -9.43 8.39
CA LEU A 341 5.59 -9.15 8.33
C LEU A 341 6.03 -8.25 9.49
N LYS A 342 5.39 -8.40 10.64
CA LYS A 342 5.59 -7.55 11.82
C LYS A 342 5.76 -8.40 13.09
N PRO A 343 6.72 -9.34 13.13
CA PRO A 343 7.02 -10.05 14.36
C PRO A 343 7.61 -9.08 15.40
N ILE A 344 7.46 -9.41 16.67
CA ILE A 344 7.91 -8.56 17.78
C ILE A 344 9.42 -8.29 17.65
N GLY A 345 9.79 -7.00 17.67
CA GLY A 345 11.17 -6.55 17.61
C GLY A 345 11.80 -6.49 16.21
N ALA A 346 11.15 -6.95 15.15
CA ALA A 346 11.64 -6.78 13.78
C ALA A 346 11.15 -5.45 13.16
N PRO A 347 11.85 -4.89 12.14
CA PRO A 347 11.34 -3.78 11.36
C PRO A 347 10.03 -4.14 10.65
N PRO A 348 8.93 -3.38 10.84
CA PRO A 348 7.66 -3.69 10.20
C PRO A 348 7.73 -3.66 8.67
N GLY A 349 7.27 -4.75 8.04
CA GLY A 349 7.18 -4.88 6.58
C GLY A 349 8.44 -5.44 5.90
N ASP A 350 9.48 -5.77 6.66
CA ASP A 350 10.66 -6.46 6.12
C ASP A 350 10.42 -7.97 6.04
N ALA A 351 10.92 -8.60 4.98
CA ALA A 351 10.98 -10.05 4.83
C ALA A 351 12.39 -10.46 4.40
N SER A 352 12.94 -11.48 5.06
CA SER A 352 14.19 -12.10 4.64
C SER A 352 14.03 -12.84 3.31
N ALA A 353 15.14 -13.14 2.65
CA ALA A 353 15.13 -13.90 1.40
C ALA A 353 14.60 -15.33 1.60
N GLU A 354 14.91 -15.95 2.74
CA GLU A 354 14.44 -17.29 3.11
C GLU A 354 12.92 -17.28 3.36
N GLN A 355 12.41 -16.23 4.02
CA GLN A 355 10.97 -16.04 4.19
C GLN A 355 10.25 -15.81 2.85
N MET A 356 10.84 -15.02 1.95
CA MET A 356 10.29 -14.85 0.60
C MET A 356 10.24 -16.17 -0.19
N ASP A 357 11.27 -17.00 -0.10
CA ASP A 357 11.27 -18.33 -0.72
C ASP A 357 10.22 -19.27 -0.11
N LEU A 358 10.04 -19.25 1.21
CA LEU A 358 8.98 -20.01 1.89
C LEU A 358 7.59 -19.56 1.44
N VAL A 359 7.31 -18.25 1.37
CA VAL A 359 6.02 -17.75 0.90
C VAL A 359 5.77 -18.15 -0.56
N ALA A 360 6.81 -18.17 -1.40
CA ALA A 360 6.74 -18.68 -2.76
C ALA A 360 6.40 -20.18 -2.79
N ASP A 361 7.03 -21.02 -1.96
CA ASP A 361 6.69 -22.45 -1.86
C ASP A 361 5.23 -22.67 -1.45
N LEU A 362 4.76 -21.90 -0.46
CA LEU A 362 3.39 -21.99 0.03
C LEU A 362 2.37 -21.53 -1.01
N ALA A 363 2.67 -20.46 -1.76
CA ALA A 363 1.77 -19.97 -2.80
C ALA A 363 1.62 -20.97 -3.95
N GLU A 364 2.73 -21.55 -4.41
CA GLU A 364 2.76 -22.58 -5.46
C GLU A 364 1.95 -23.82 -5.06
N ARG A 365 2.05 -24.24 -3.79
CA ARG A 365 1.38 -25.46 -3.28
C ARG A 365 -0.07 -25.25 -2.90
N PHE A 366 -0.40 -24.12 -2.25
CA PHE A 366 -1.67 -23.93 -1.55
C PHE A 366 -2.50 -22.76 -2.02
N SER A 367 -1.96 -21.85 -2.85
CA SER A 367 -2.66 -20.60 -3.21
C SER A 367 -2.66 -20.33 -4.71
N HIS A 368 -2.64 -21.40 -5.52
CA HIS A 368 -2.67 -21.33 -6.98
C HIS A 368 -1.59 -20.43 -7.58
N ASP A 369 -0.37 -20.48 -7.01
CA ASP A 369 0.78 -19.67 -7.42
C ASP A 369 0.53 -18.15 -7.31
N GLU A 370 -0.38 -17.70 -6.44
CA GLU A 370 -0.71 -16.29 -6.27
C GLU A 370 -0.33 -15.78 -4.87
N ILE A 371 0.41 -14.67 -4.83
CA ILE A 371 0.75 -13.90 -3.63
C ILE A 371 0.26 -12.47 -3.83
N ARG A 372 -0.19 -11.82 -2.75
CA ARG A 372 -0.53 -10.40 -2.79
C ARG A 372 0.14 -9.61 -1.68
N VAL A 373 0.54 -8.37 -1.98
CA VAL A 373 1.11 -7.42 -1.03
C VAL A 373 0.01 -6.48 -0.56
N THR A 374 -0.12 -6.26 0.74
CA THR A 374 -1.13 -5.37 1.30
C THR A 374 -0.65 -3.91 1.35
N HIS A 375 -1.59 -2.96 1.40
CA HIS A 375 -1.28 -1.57 1.77
C HIS A 375 -0.64 -1.48 3.17
N GLU A 376 -0.89 -2.46 4.01
CA GLU A 376 -0.40 -2.52 5.39
C GLU A 376 1.01 -3.15 5.48
N GLN A 377 1.69 -3.41 4.36
CA GLN A 377 3.05 -3.97 4.33
C GLN A 377 3.12 -5.46 4.74
N ASN A 378 2.02 -6.21 4.59
CA ASN A 378 1.94 -7.65 4.80
C ASN A 378 1.82 -8.40 3.46
N LEU A 379 1.82 -9.74 3.51
CA LEU A 379 1.57 -10.62 2.37
C LEU A 379 0.26 -11.39 2.54
N VAL A 380 -0.32 -11.88 1.44
CA VAL A 380 -1.57 -12.64 1.42
C VAL A 380 -1.44 -13.84 0.51
N LEU A 381 -1.94 -14.99 0.99
CA LEU A 381 -2.25 -16.18 0.20
C LEU A 381 -3.78 -16.23 0.01
N PRO A 382 -4.30 -15.79 -1.15
CA PRO A 382 -5.73 -15.56 -1.33
C PRO A 382 -6.58 -16.82 -1.50
N HIS A 383 -6.01 -17.99 -1.77
CA HIS A 383 -6.78 -19.16 -2.23
C HIS A 383 -6.45 -20.46 -1.47
N VAL A 384 -6.26 -20.38 -0.15
CA VAL A 384 -5.91 -21.56 0.64
C VAL A 384 -7.16 -22.36 0.97
N ARG A 385 -7.15 -23.67 0.76
CA ARG A 385 -8.27 -24.52 1.20
C ARG A 385 -8.37 -24.49 2.72
N THR A 386 -9.58 -24.36 3.25
CA THR A 386 -9.81 -24.21 4.69
C THR A 386 -9.23 -25.38 5.50
N ASP A 387 -9.28 -26.60 4.97
CA ASP A 387 -8.75 -27.82 5.59
C ASP A 387 -7.22 -27.98 5.49
N GLU A 388 -6.53 -27.09 4.78
CA GLU A 388 -5.06 -27.03 4.65
C GLU A 388 -4.45 -25.86 5.43
N VAL A 389 -5.28 -24.96 5.99
CA VAL A 389 -4.82 -23.77 6.73
C VAL A 389 -3.87 -24.13 7.87
N TYR A 390 -4.13 -25.22 8.60
CA TYR A 390 -3.24 -25.68 9.68
C TYR A 390 -1.86 -26.13 9.18
N LEU A 391 -1.78 -26.73 7.99
CA LEU A 391 -0.50 -27.11 7.40
C LEU A 391 0.30 -25.86 7.01
N VAL A 392 -0.36 -24.89 6.37
CA VAL A 392 0.25 -23.61 6.01
C VAL A 392 0.73 -22.87 7.27
N TRP A 393 -0.09 -22.82 8.32
CA TRP A 393 0.28 -22.20 9.59
C TRP A 393 1.54 -22.83 10.20
N LYS A 394 1.65 -24.17 10.23
CA LYS A 394 2.86 -24.84 10.76
C LYS A 394 4.12 -24.47 9.97
N GLU A 395 4.04 -24.44 8.65
CA GLU A 395 5.19 -24.05 7.82
C GLU A 395 5.55 -22.57 8.01
N LEU A 396 4.55 -21.70 8.17
CA LEU A 396 4.77 -20.29 8.53
C LEU A 396 5.38 -20.14 9.93
N MET A 397 4.96 -20.96 10.91
CA MET A 397 5.55 -20.98 12.25
C MET A 397 7.04 -21.34 12.19
N ASP A 398 7.39 -22.40 11.47
CA ASP A 398 8.79 -22.84 11.29
C ASP A 398 9.64 -21.75 10.60
N GLY A 399 9.03 -20.95 9.71
CA GLY A 399 9.66 -19.81 9.04
C GLY A 399 9.60 -18.47 9.78
N GLY A 400 9.05 -18.41 10.99
CA GLY A 400 8.90 -17.17 11.76
C GLY A 400 7.94 -16.14 11.15
N LEU A 401 6.92 -16.60 10.42
CA LEU A 401 5.93 -15.79 9.69
C LEU A 401 4.49 -15.94 10.21
N ALA A 402 4.29 -16.68 11.30
CA ALA A 402 2.97 -16.94 11.88
C ALA A 402 2.64 -16.00 13.07
N THR A 403 3.08 -14.73 13.01
CA THR A 403 2.68 -13.74 14.03
C THR A 403 1.18 -13.47 13.94
N ALA A 404 0.46 -13.72 15.04
CA ALA A 404 -1.00 -13.64 15.16
C ALA A 404 -1.52 -12.21 15.43
N ASN A 405 -1.10 -11.23 14.64
CA ASN A 405 -1.37 -9.83 14.95
C ASN A 405 -2.08 -9.03 13.87
N ALA A 406 -2.46 -9.62 12.73
CA ALA A 406 -3.06 -8.86 11.63
C ALA A 406 -4.27 -8.03 12.10
N GLY A 407 -4.25 -6.72 11.85
CA GLY A 407 -5.26 -5.76 12.32
C GLY A 407 -5.16 -5.32 13.80
N LEU A 408 -4.28 -5.91 14.60
CA LEU A 408 -4.06 -5.55 16.01
C LEU A 408 -2.98 -4.47 16.18
N ILE A 409 -2.78 -4.01 17.42
CA ILE A 409 -1.91 -2.88 17.76
C ILE A 409 -0.45 -3.02 17.29
N THR A 410 0.07 -4.26 17.20
CA THR A 410 1.44 -4.50 16.72
C THR A 410 1.54 -4.61 15.19
N ASP A 411 0.42 -4.61 14.47
CA ASP A 411 0.36 -4.61 12.99
C ASP A 411 0.59 -3.22 12.38
N MET A 412 1.67 -2.55 12.80
CA MET A 412 1.90 -1.12 12.57
C MET A 412 2.42 -0.81 11.17
N ILE A 413 1.86 0.19 10.52
CA ILE A 413 2.47 0.76 9.30
C ILE A 413 3.60 1.70 9.70
N THR A 414 4.82 1.39 9.26
CA THR A 414 6.01 2.17 9.61
C THR A 414 6.83 2.50 8.38
N CYS A 415 7.22 3.76 8.23
CA CYS A 415 8.17 4.15 7.19
C CYS A 415 9.62 3.91 7.64
N PRO A 416 10.60 3.88 6.71
CA PRO A 416 12.01 3.70 7.06
C PRO A 416 12.61 4.76 7.99
N GLY A 417 12.06 5.98 8.05
CA GLY A 417 12.57 7.04 8.93
C GLY A 417 14.04 7.41 8.67
N LEU A 418 14.69 8.07 9.64
CA LEU A 418 16.12 8.40 9.58
C LEU A 418 17.06 7.18 9.59
N ASP A 419 16.52 5.97 9.80
CA ASP A 419 17.31 4.73 9.67
C ASP A 419 17.83 4.53 8.23
N TYR A 420 17.12 5.09 7.23
CA TYR A 420 17.53 5.02 5.83
C TYR A 420 17.25 6.32 5.04
N CYS A 421 16.16 7.01 5.33
CA CYS A 421 15.60 8.05 4.49
C CYS A 421 16.27 9.41 4.66
N ASN A 422 16.79 10.00 3.57
CA ASN A 422 17.41 11.35 3.61
C ASN A 422 16.41 12.52 3.69
N LEU A 423 15.10 12.23 3.70
CA LEU A 423 14.04 13.23 3.88
C LEU A 423 13.41 13.18 5.28
N ALA A 424 13.82 12.23 6.12
CA ALA A 424 13.24 12.06 7.44
C ALA A 424 13.79 13.11 8.41
N ASN A 425 13.01 13.41 9.45
CA ASN A 425 13.38 14.29 10.56
C ASN A 425 13.63 13.50 11.84
N ALA A 426 13.08 12.30 11.96
CA ALA A 426 13.28 11.39 13.07
C ALA A 426 13.31 9.94 12.60
N ARG A 427 13.86 9.05 13.42
CA ARG A 427 13.79 7.59 13.26
C ARG A 427 12.37 7.11 13.50
N SER A 428 12.01 5.99 12.89
CA SER A 428 10.66 5.42 13.05
C SER A 428 10.65 3.92 13.26
N ILE A 429 11.64 3.18 12.76
CA ILE A 429 11.73 1.73 12.98
C ILE A 429 11.93 1.41 14.48
N PRO A 430 12.87 2.06 15.21
CA PRO A 430 13.05 1.81 16.64
C PRO A 430 11.81 2.10 17.49
N VAL A 431 11.07 3.18 17.18
CA VAL A 431 9.80 3.50 17.85
C VAL A 431 8.78 2.38 17.66
N ALA A 432 8.64 1.87 16.43
CA ALA A 432 7.74 0.76 16.16
C ALA A 432 8.17 -0.52 16.90
N GLN A 433 9.47 -0.82 16.92
CA GLN A 433 10.00 -1.98 17.64
C GLN A 433 9.74 -1.90 19.15
N ASP A 434 9.89 -0.72 19.74
CA ASP A 434 9.70 -0.53 21.17
C ASP A 434 8.21 -0.57 21.56
N ILE A 435 7.31 -0.03 20.74
CA ILE A 435 5.86 -0.22 20.89
C ILE A 435 5.49 -1.70 20.76
N ALA A 436 6.02 -2.41 19.75
CA ALA A 436 5.73 -3.83 19.56
C ALA A 436 6.16 -4.67 20.77
N LYS A 437 7.32 -4.38 21.36
CA LYS A 437 7.78 -5.06 22.59
C LYS A 437 6.85 -4.78 23.78
N ARG A 438 6.39 -3.53 23.94
CA ARG A 438 5.47 -3.13 25.01
C ARG A 438 4.16 -3.90 24.94
N PHE A 439 3.58 -4.05 23.75
CA PHE A 439 2.34 -4.79 23.50
C PHE A 439 2.58 -6.19 22.95
N SER A 440 3.59 -6.90 23.45
CA SER A 440 3.95 -8.23 22.95
C SER A 440 3.02 -9.34 23.43
N ASP A 441 2.25 -9.10 24.49
CA ASP A 441 1.25 -10.04 25.01
C ASP A 441 0.05 -10.13 24.06
N ILE A 442 -0.19 -11.31 23.50
CA ILE A 442 -1.25 -11.55 22.54
C ILE A 442 -2.65 -11.42 23.16
N GLU A 443 -2.84 -11.82 24.42
CA GLU A 443 -4.12 -11.71 25.09
C GLU A 443 -4.51 -10.25 25.30
N GLN A 444 -3.54 -9.41 25.67
CA GLN A 444 -3.72 -7.96 25.75
C GLN A 444 -4.10 -7.37 24.38
N GLN A 445 -3.44 -7.80 23.29
CA GLN A 445 -3.77 -7.31 21.95
C GLN A 445 -5.19 -7.69 21.52
N HIS A 446 -5.65 -8.91 21.82
CA HIS A 446 -7.03 -9.32 21.55
C HIS A 446 -8.04 -8.57 22.42
N ASP A 447 -7.69 -8.30 23.69
CA ASP A 447 -8.54 -7.47 24.55
C ASP A 447 -8.67 -6.06 23.97
N ILE A 448 -7.58 -5.44 23.49
CA ILE A 448 -7.60 -4.13 22.82
C ILE A 448 -8.46 -4.17 21.53
N GLY A 449 -8.35 -5.25 20.75
CA GLY A 449 -9.05 -5.39 19.46
C GLY A 449 -8.40 -4.60 18.32
N GLU A 450 -9.17 -4.26 17.28
CA GLU A 450 -8.67 -3.56 16.10
C GLU A 450 -8.01 -2.22 16.47
N PHE A 451 -6.71 -2.08 16.17
CA PHE A 451 -5.96 -0.90 16.59
C PHE A 451 -4.82 -0.53 15.61
N LYS A 452 -5.00 0.54 14.83
CA LYS A 452 -4.10 0.89 13.72
C LYS A 452 -3.14 2.02 14.09
N ILE A 453 -1.91 1.70 14.49
CA ILE A 453 -0.83 2.69 14.68
C ILE A 453 -0.08 2.90 13.36
N LYS A 454 0.15 4.18 13.02
CA LYS A 454 0.77 4.58 11.75
C LYS A 454 1.89 5.58 12.00
N ILE A 455 3.13 5.21 11.66
CA ILE A 455 4.35 5.91 12.07
C ILE A 455 5.09 6.47 10.85
N SER A 456 5.44 7.76 10.88
CA SER A 456 6.26 8.40 9.86
C SER A 456 7.34 9.28 10.45
N GLY A 457 8.59 9.11 10.03
CA GLY A 457 9.70 9.96 10.46
C GLY A 457 9.69 11.40 9.94
N CYS A 458 8.71 11.80 9.10
CA CYS A 458 8.52 13.19 8.66
C CYS A 458 7.12 13.46 8.08
N ILE A 459 6.88 14.74 7.77
CA ILE A 459 5.64 15.29 7.17
C ILE A 459 5.25 14.68 5.81
N ASN A 460 6.11 13.88 5.16
CA ASN A 460 5.75 13.24 3.90
C ASN A 460 4.69 12.14 4.04
N ALA A 461 4.46 11.67 5.28
CA ALA A 461 3.43 10.70 5.65
C ALA A 461 3.50 9.37 4.86
N CYS A 462 4.71 8.85 4.62
CA CYS A 462 4.88 7.58 3.91
C CYS A 462 4.30 6.39 4.68
N GLY A 463 4.31 6.44 6.02
CA GLY A 463 3.64 5.46 6.89
C GLY A 463 2.21 5.85 7.25
N HIS A 464 1.62 6.83 6.55
CA HIS A 464 0.19 7.16 6.64
C HIS A 464 -0.32 7.65 8.02
N HIS A 465 0.54 8.28 8.83
CA HIS A 465 0.22 8.73 10.20
C HIS A 465 -1.07 9.56 10.33
N HIS A 466 -1.43 10.39 9.35
CA HIS A 466 -2.67 11.19 9.41
C HIS A 466 -3.98 10.37 9.44
N VAL A 467 -3.94 9.10 9.06
CA VAL A 467 -5.11 8.21 8.97
C VAL A 467 -4.90 6.93 9.79
N GLY A 468 -4.11 7.03 10.86
CA GLY A 468 -4.02 6.00 11.91
C GLY A 468 -4.93 6.35 13.07
N HIS A 469 -5.38 5.32 13.80
CA HIS A 469 -6.07 5.48 15.09
C HIS A 469 -5.19 6.32 16.01
N ILE A 470 -3.90 5.93 16.07
CA ILE A 470 -2.78 6.74 16.53
C ILE A 470 -1.86 7.02 15.33
N GLY A 471 -1.65 8.29 15.05
CA GLY A 471 -0.62 8.77 14.13
C GLY A 471 0.60 9.24 14.90
N VAL A 472 1.78 8.77 14.51
CA VAL A 472 3.08 9.19 15.08
C VAL A 472 3.88 9.89 13.98
N LEU A 473 4.13 11.19 14.16
CA LEU A 473 4.88 12.03 13.22
C LEU A 473 6.21 12.49 13.85
N GLY A 474 7.32 12.03 13.30
CA GLY A 474 8.65 12.54 13.58
C GLY A 474 8.84 13.99 13.11
N VAL A 475 9.30 14.84 14.02
CA VAL A 475 9.65 16.24 13.79
C VAL A 475 11.02 16.54 14.38
N ASP A 476 11.77 17.45 13.74
CA ASP A 476 13.03 17.96 14.27
C ASP A 476 12.75 19.23 15.07
N LYS A 477 13.33 19.32 16.27
CA LYS A 477 13.35 20.55 17.06
C LYS A 477 14.78 20.86 17.48
N LYS A 478 15.47 21.65 16.66
CA LYS A 478 16.86 22.10 16.90
C LYS A 478 17.86 20.92 16.91
N GLY A 479 17.69 19.95 16.02
CA GLY A 479 18.58 18.78 15.93
C GLY A 479 18.20 17.62 16.85
N GLU A 480 17.11 17.75 17.62
CA GLU A 480 16.58 16.68 18.47
C GLU A 480 15.31 16.09 17.85
N GLU A 481 15.18 14.77 17.97
CA GLU A 481 14.04 13.99 17.48
C GLU A 481 12.85 14.10 18.46
N PHE A 482 11.73 14.62 17.98
CA PHE A 482 10.46 14.68 18.70
C PHE A 482 9.34 14.02 17.88
N TYR A 483 8.25 13.65 18.56
CA TYR A 483 7.15 12.91 17.96
C TYR A 483 5.82 13.57 18.29
N GLN A 484 5.16 14.07 17.24
CA GLN A 484 3.81 14.61 17.33
C GLN A 484 2.80 13.45 17.22
N ILE A 485 1.97 13.30 18.25
CA ILE A 485 0.88 12.31 18.25
C ILE A 485 -0.42 12.95 17.75
N THR A 486 -1.15 12.21 16.92
CA THR A 486 -2.51 12.52 16.47
C THR A 486 -3.46 11.37 16.73
N LEU A 487 -4.71 11.66 17.09
CA LEU A 487 -5.75 10.64 17.37
C LEU A 487 -6.98 10.76 16.46
N GLY A 488 -7.59 9.62 16.17
CA GLY A 488 -8.90 9.54 15.51
C GLY A 488 -8.86 9.59 13.98
N GLY A 489 -7.73 9.21 13.38
CA GLY A 489 -7.65 9.05 11.93
C GLY A 489 -8.16 7.68 11.48
N SER A 490 -8.81 7.64 10.31
CA SER A 490 -9.20 6.40 9.63
C SER A 490 -8.83 6.47 8.16
N GLY A 491 -8.27 5.36 7.65
CA GLY A 491 -8.01 5.16 6.24
C GLY A 491 -9.07 4.31 5.54
N ALA A 492 -10.09 3.86 6.27
CA ALA A 492 -11.15 2.99 5.77
C ALA A 492 -12.27 3.80 5.09
N GLU A 493 -13.42 3.18 4.84
CA GLU A 493 -14.57 3.78 4.15
C GLU A 493 -15.11 5.03 4.88
N ASP A 494 -14.94 5.07 6.20
CA ASP A 494 -15.27 6.16 7.12
C ASP A 494 -14.09 7.15 7.33
N ALA A 495 -13.28 7.34 6.27
CA ALA A 495 -12.04 8.08 6.30
C ALA A 495 -12.12 9.40 7.09
N SER A 496 -11.16 9.60 7.98
CA SER A 496 -11.07 10.77 8.85
C SER A 496 -9.60 11.10 9.13
N LEU A 497 -9.32 12.37 9.38
CA LEU A 497 -7.96 12.84 9.67
C LEU A 497 -7.75 12.94 11.18
N GLY A 498 -6.63 12.37 11.64
CA GLY A 498 -6.22 12.45 13.04
C GLY A 498 -5.96 13.89 13.48
N LYS A 499 -6.31 14.20 14.73
CA LYS A 499 -6.13 15.52 15.34
C LYS A 499 -4.97 15.50 16.31
N ILE A 500 -4.16 16.56 16.30
CA ILE A 500 -3.04 16.75 17.24
C ILE A 500 -3.58 16.75 18.67
N VAL A 501 -3.04 15.87 19.52
CA VAL A 501 -3.49 15.73 20.92
C VAL A 501 -2.92 16.82 21.85
N GLY A 502 -1.67 17.23 21.60
CA GLY A 502 -0.96 18.20 22.43
C GLY A 502 0.47 18.44 21.95
N ARG A 503 1.39 18.74 22.88
CA ARG A 503 2.82 18.94 22.57
C ARG A 503 3.45 17.66 22.00
N ALA A 504 4.58 17.79 21.32
CA ALA A 504 5.35 16.63 20.90
C ALA A 504 6.09 15.98 22.09
N PHE A 505 6.32 14.68 21.99
CA PHE A 505 7.06 13.85 22.95
C PHE A 505 8.50 13.63 22.50
N ALA A 506 9.44 13.51 23.44
CA ALA A 506 10.77 13.01 23.16
C ALA A 506 10.72 11.52 22.79
N TYR A 507 11.80 10.98 22.20
CA TYR A 507 11.87 9.58 21.75
C TYR A 507 11.49 8.57 22.85
N ASP A 508 12.04 8.75 24.05
CA ASP A 508 11.85 7.88 25.21
C ASP A 508 10.47 8.00 25.87
N GLU A 509 9.73 9.09 25.59
CA GLU A 509 8.36 9.29 26.09
C GLU A 509 7.29 8.69 25.17
N VAL A 510 7.61 8.33 23.92
CA VAL A 510 6.58 7.94 22.92
C VAL A 510 5.85 6.66 23.32
N VAL A 511 6.56 5.65 23.81
CA VAL A 511 5.98 4.35 24.15
C VAL A 511 5.00 4.50 25.31
N ASP A 512 5.40 5.23 26.36
CA ASP A 512 4.56 5.48 27.53
C ASP A 512 3.33 6.34 27.18
N ALA A 513 3.47 7.27 26.23
CA ALA A 513 2.33 8.02 25.71
C ALA A 513 1.34 7.12 24.96
N VAL A 514 1.82 6.16 24.15
CA VAL A 514 0.96 5.19 23.46
C VAL A 514 0.23 4.29 24.46
N GLU A 515 0.93 3.77 25.47
CA GLU A 515 0.31 2.98 26.55
C GLU A 515 -0.78 3.77 27.28
N THR A 516 -0.49 5.01 27.68
CA THR A 516 -1.49 5.88 28.32
C THR A 516 -2.74 6.07 27.45
N ILE A 517 -2.60 6.18 26.13
CA ILE A 517 -3.73 6.30 25.20
C ILE A 517 -4.54 4.99 25.15
N VAL A 518 -3.85 3.85 25.12
CA VAL A 518 -4.48 2.52 25.08
C VAL A 518 -5.24 2.27 26.39
N ASP A 519 -4.63 2.53 27.54
CA ASP A 519 -5.26 2.39 28.85
C ASP A 519 -6.49 3.28 28.96
N THR A 520 -6.37 4.55 28.54
CA THR A 520 -7.52 5.47 28.50
C THR A 520 -8.62 4.94 27.58
N TYR A 521 -8.30 4.33 26.45
CA TYR A 521 -9.30 3.70 25.59
C TYR A 521 -9.99 2.53 26.30
N VAL A 522 -9.23 1.62 26.89
CA VAL A 522 -9.77 0.44 27.58
C VAL A 522 -10.64 0.83 28.78
N GLU A 523 -10.31 1.90 29.50
CA GLU A 523 -11.12 2.45 30.59
C GLU A 523 -12.42 3.11 30.11
N GLN A 524 -12.38 3.79 28.96
CA GLN A 524 -13.52 4.58 28.45
C GLN A 524 -14.46 3.77 27.56
N ARG A 525 -14.01 2.65 27.00
CA ARG A 525 -14.79 1.88 26.02
C ARG A 525 -15.98 1.18 26.67
N GLU A 526 -17.07 1.13 25.92
CA GLU A 526 -18.18 0.24 26.24
C GLU A 526 -17.88 -1.17 25.71
N SER A 527 -18.62 -2.19 26.18
CA SER A 527 -18.35 -3.59 25.84
C SER A 527 -18.35 -3.81 24.31
N GLY A 528 -17.21 -4.26 23.78
CA GLY A 528 -17.03 -4.55 22.34
C GLY A 528 -16.82 -3.32 21.46
N GLU A 529 -16.68 -2.12 22.03
CA GLU A 529 -16.46 -0.89 21.27
C GLU A 529 -15.01 -0.80 20.77
N ARG A 530 -14.82 -0.52 19.47
CA ARG A 530 -13.49 -0.29 18.88
C ARG A 530 -12.93 1.06 19.31
N PHE A 531 -11.61 1.22 19.26
CA PHE A 531 -10.94 2.49 19.59
C PHE A 531 -11.56 3.71 18.91
N LEU A 532 -11.80 3.65 17.60
CA LEU A 532 -12.33 4.79 16.86
C LEU A 532 -13.74 5.14 17.29
N ASP A 533 -14.57 4.15 17.60
CA ASP A 533 -15.96 4.35 18.03
C ASP A 533 -15.96 5.00 19.42
N THR A 534 -15.14 4.50 20.35
CA THR A 534 -14.91 5.12 21.67
C THR A 534 -14.44 6.56 21.54
N TYR A 535 -13.38 6.81 20.74
CA TYR A 535 -12.84 8.15 20.54
C TYR A 535 -13.87 9.12 19.95
N ARG A 536 -14.73 8.65 19.03
CA ARG A 536 -15.80 9.48 18.45
C ARG A 536 -16.89 9.80 19.46
N ARG A 537 -17.20 8.88 20.38
CA ARG A 537 -18.19 9.07 21.44
C ARG A 537 -17.70 10.00 22.55
N VAL A 538 -16.52 9.75 23.11
CA VAL A 538 -16.01 10.51 24.28
C VAL A 538 -15.19 11.75 23.89
N GLY A 539 -14.74 11.81 22.64
CA GLY A 539 -13.93 12.91 22.11
C GLY A 539 -12.47 12.90 22.60
N MET A 540 -11.73 13.96 22.25
CA MET A 540 -10.30 14.10 22.56
C MET A 540 -10.01 14.30 24.06
N LYS A 541 -10.98 14.80 24.83
CA LYS A 541 -10.75 15.34 26.17
C LYS A 541 -10.13 14.30 27.13
N PRO A 542 -10.67 13.08 27.31
CA PRO A 542 -10.11 12.11 28.25
C PRO A 542 -8.65 11.76 27.91
N PHE A 543 -8.37 11.49 26.63
CA PHE A 543 -7.01 11.18 26.16
C PHE A 543 -6.01 12.30 26.42
N LYS A 544 -6.43 13.56 26.24
CA LYS A 544 -5.58 14.72 26.50
C LYS A 544 -5.31 14.90 28.00
N GLU A 545 -6.32 14.70 28.83
CA GLU A 545 -6.18 14.79 30.30
C GLU A 545 -5.26 13.71 30.85
N SER A 546 -5.36 12.47 30.36
CA SER A 546 -4.45 11.38 30.76
C SER A 546 -2.99 11.65 30.36
N LEU A 547 -2.76 12.23 29.18
CA LEU A 547 -1.40 12.48 28.66
C LEU A 547 -0.70 13.71 29.27
N TYR A 548 -1.45 14.76 29.61
CA TYR A 548 -0.87 16.05 29.99
C TYR A 548 -1.36 16.59 31.33
N GLY A 549 -2.24 15.87 32.03
CA GLY A 549 -2.96 16.33 33.21
C GLY A 549 -4.20 17.17 32.87
N THR A 550 -5.03 17.42 33.88
CA THR A 550 -6.16 18.33 33.78
C THR A 550 -5.67 19.78 33.62
N ALA A 551 -6.08 20.41 32.52
CA ALA A 551 -5.79 21.81 32.20
C ALA A 551 -6.79 22.77 32.84
#